data_AF-A0A9D6IIK3-F1
#
_entry.id   AF-A0A9D6IIK3-F1
#
_cell.length_a   1.000
_cell.length_b   1.000
_cell.length_c   1.000
_cell.angle_alpha   90.00
_cell.angle_beta   90.00
_cell.angle_gamma   90.00
#
_symmetry.space_group_name_H-M   'P 1'
#
loop_
_entity.id
_entity.type
_entity.pdbx_description
1 polymer ?
#
loop_
_entity_poly.entity_id
_entity_poly.type
_entity_poly.pdbx_seq_one_letter_code
_entity_poly.pdbx_strand_id
1 'polypeptide(L)'
;MHTHRYGVLLKMVREAVRKGEWKKPGWKDPGFEAQFADLINEVSAIVETKRTKVRLVLPVKFAEVSYPGTPGPGTANRPRKALRIVSGDIKLAGAIDSIILADGNVFLGGCYGCIIFARGAVDVVGGQGNLIIAGHFIDMGGDGDRHPEGPNRPRSLLMAGSCLSISNSRNTICHTRLQSDVSHVDKTVFLNTPHVPYYHDRDYSAIYDHSFRFFDNYKLLSSQRSKRFWVPLHQDLLMVKAEWTPEPKRMLQLHFKYRGKGNVTREAIIRQGDYVKDEKGQPAPELAGWRLSFLSEAYALFTKGQEDAAFRIPLPKKK
;
A
#
# COMPACT_ATOMS: atom_id res chain seq x y z
N MET A 1 16.71 -21.36 0.60
CA MET A 1 16.90 -20.20 -0.30
C MET A 1 15.56 -19.47 -0.36
N HIS A 2 15.36 -18.43 0.45
CA HIS A 2 14.07 -17.72 0.51
C HIS A 2 14.02 -16.68 -0.61
N THR A 3 13.32 -17.01 -1.69
CA THR A 3 13.10 -16.11 -2.83
C THR A 3 12.22 -14.93 -2.41
N HIS A 4 12.56 -13.74 -2.88
CA HIS A 4 11.83 -12.48 -2.63
C HIS A 4 10.42 -12.49 -3.24
N ARG A 5 9.42 -13.02 -2.51
CA ARG A 5 8.04 -13.17 -3.00
C ARG A 5 7.41 -11.87 -3.50
N TYR A 6 7.61 -10.76 -2.80
CA TYR A 6 7.13 -9.45 -3.28
C TYR A 6 7.73 -9.08 -4.64
N GLY A 7 9.04 -9.26 -4.81
CA GLY A 7 9.73 -8.96 -6.06
C GLY A 7 9.24 -9.84 -7.21
N VAL A 8 8.92 -11.11 -6.94
CA VAL A 8 8.31 -12.03 -7.90
C VAL A 8 6.92 -11.54 -8.31
N LEU A 9 6.03 -11.29 -7.35
CA LEU A 9 4.68 -10.76 -7.63
C LEU A 9 4.71 -9.45 -8.41
N LEU A 10 5.59 -8.52 -8.01
CA LEU A 10 5.77 -7.24 -8.71
C LEU A 10 6.21 -7.45 -10.16
N LYS A 11 7.19 -8.32 -10.40
CA LYS A 11 7.67 -8.66 -11.74
C LYS A 11 6.53 -9.26 -12.57
N MET A 12 5.75 -10.17 -12.00
CA MET A 12 4.61 -10.78 -12.68
C MET A 12 3.56 -9.73 -13.08
N VAL A 13 3.20 -8.79 -12.20
CA VAL A 13 2.23 -7.73 -12.52
C VAL A 13 2.73 -6.85 -13.65
N ARG A 14 4.00 -6.43 -13.58
CA ARG A 14 4.64 -5.64 -14.64
C ARG A 14 4.66 -6.36 -15.98
N GLU A 15 4.99 -7.64 -15.98
CA GLU A 15 5.00 -8.44 -17.20
C GLU A 15 3.60 -8.62 -17.78
N ALA A 16 2.60 -8.93 -16.95
CA ALA A 16 1.21 -9.05 -17.37
C ALA A 16 0.72 -7.72 -17.97
N VAL A 17 0.98 -6.60 -17.30
CA VAL A 17 0.67 -5.25 -17.78
C VAL A 17 1.33 -4.98 -19.14
N ARG A 18 2.66 -5.18 -19.23
CA ARG A 18 3.45 -4.88 -20.43
C ARG A 18 3.00 -5.72 -21.62
N LYS A 19 2.73 -7.01 -21.42
CA LYS A 19 2.30 -7.92 -22.49
C LYS A 19 0.83 -7.71 -22.88
N GLY A 20 0.02 -7.15 -21.97
CA GLY A 20 -1.41 -6.94 -22.20
C GLY A 20 -2.22 -8.23 -22.35
N GLU A 21 -1.66 -9.38 -21.99
CA GLU A 21 -2.30 -10.70 -22.16
C GLU A 21 -3.60 -10.82 -21.37
N TRP A 22 -3.70 -10.13 -20.24
CA TRP A 22 -4.90 -10.04 -19.42
C TRP A 22 -6.13 -9.48 -20.12
N LYS A 23 -5.95 -8.79 -21.25
CA LYS A 23 -7.05 -8.28 -22.07
C LYS A 23 -7.71 -9.38 -22.90
N LYS A 24 -7.07 -10.54 -23.04
CA LYS A 24 -7.61 -11.67 -23.80
C LYS A 24 -8.73 -12.35 -23.01
N PRO A 25 -9.86 -12.69 -23.64
CA PRO A 25 -10.90 -13.48 -22.99
C PRO A 25 -10.33 -14.79 -22.43
N GLY A 26 -10.73 -15.15 -21.21
CA GLY A 26 -10.26 -16.39 -20.59
C GLY A 26 -8.89 -16.32 -19.93
N TRP A 27 -8.21 -15.15 -19.93
CA TRP A 27 -6.86 -15.05 -19.37
C TRP A 27 -6.84 -15.36 -17.87
N LYS A 28 -6.14 -16.43 -17.52
CA LYS A 28 -5.80 -16.79 -16.14
C LYS A 28 -4.30 -16.90 -16.03
N ASP A 29 -3.80 -16.68 -14.83
CA ASP A 29 -2.40 -16.90 -14.51
C ASP A 29 -2.31 -17.72 -13.21
N PRO A 30 -2.13 -19.04 -13.33
CA PRO A 30 -2.04 -19.93 -12.16
C PRO A 30 -0.83 -19.61 -11.29
N GLY A 31 0.17 -18.90 -11.82
CA GLY A 31 1.31 -18.44 -11.05
C GLY A 31 0.90 -17.43 -9.98
N PHE A 32 0.03 -16.46 -10.29
CA PHE A 32 -0.45 -15.50 -9.29
C PHE A 32 -1.20 -16.20 -8.17
N GLU A 33 -2.14 -17.08 -8.51
CA GLU A 33 -2.94 -17.80 -7.53
C GLU A 33 -2.05 -18.65 -6.61
N ALA A 34 -1.07 -19.37 -7.16
CA ALA A 34 -0.10 -20.13 -6.39
C ALA A 34 0.69 -19.23 -5.42
N GLN A 35 1.21 -18.09 -5.88
CA GLN A 35 1.96 -17.17 -5.02
C GLN A 35 1.11 -16.62 -3.86
N PHE A 36 -0.16 -16.30 -4.10
CA PHE A 36 -1.07 -15.84 -3.03
C PHE A 36 -1.44 -16.97 -2.07
N ALA A 37 -1.71 -18.17 -2.58
CA ALA A 37 -2.01 -19.33 -1.75
C ALA A 37 -0.81 -19.72 -0.86
N ASP A 38 0.40 -19.75 -1.43
CA ASP A 38 1.63 -20.03 -0.68
C ASP A 38 1.88 -18.98 0.40
N LEU A 39 1.56 -17.71 0.14
CA LEU A 39 1.69 -16.63 1.13
C LEU A 39 0.70 -16.83 2.27
N ILE A 40 -0.57 -17.13 1.96
CA ILE A 40 -1.59 -17.40 2.96
C ILE A 40 -1.23 -18.62 3.81
N ASN A 41 -0.71 -19.69 3.20
CA ASN A 41 -0.30 -20.90 3.91
C ASN A 41 0.89 -20.63 4.85
N GLU A 42 1.90 -19.87 4.39
CA GLU A 42 3.06 -19.49 5.19
C GLU A 42 2.64 -18.63 6.39
N VAL A 43 1.83 -17.60 6.17
CA VAL A 43 1.35 -16.73 7.25
C VAL A 43 0.45 -17.49 8.22
N SER A 44 -0.43 -18.37 7.72
CA SER A 44 -1.25 -19.25 8.57
C SER A 44 -0.38 -20.11 9.47
N ALA A 45 0.64 -20.78 8.92
CA ALA A 45 1.54 -21.63 9.69
C ALA A 45 2.24 -20.86 10.82
N ILE A 46 2.69 -19.63 10.55
CA ILE A 46 3.32 -18.78 11.57
C ILE A 46 2.32 -18.40 12.67
N VAL A 47 1.11 -18.00 12.31
CA VAL A 47 0.10 -17.52 13.26
C VAL A 47 -0.54 -18.65 14.08
N GLU A 48 -0.75 -19.84 13.49
CA GLU A 48 -1.36 -20.99 14.16
C GLU A 48 -0.51 -21.54 15.33
N THR A 49 0.82 -21.42 15.26
CA THR A 49 1.74 -21.92 16.30
C THR A 49 1.54 -21.27 17.68
N LYS A 50 0.82 -20.14 17.78
CA LYS A 50 0.73 -19.32 19.00
C LYS A 50 -0.66 -19.27 19.65
N ARG A 51 -1.44 -20.37 19.59
CA ARG A 51 -2.77 -20.55 20.23
C ARG A 51 -3.89 -19.65 19.70
N THR A 52 -3.65 -18.85 18.68
CA THR A 52 -4.71 -18.15 17.97
C THR A 52 -5.23 -19.07 16.87
N LYS A 53 -6.43 -19.64 17.02
CA LYS A 53 -7.12 -20.41 15.97
C LYS A 53 -7.52 -19.46 14.84
N VAL A 54 -6.55 -19.03 14.06
CA VAL A 54 -6.73 -18.09 12.97
C VAL A 54 -6.68 -18.87 11.67
N ARG A 55 -7.83 -18.95 10.99
CA ARG A 55 -7.88 -19.49 9.65
C ARG A 55 -7.82 -18.34 8.65
N LEU A 56 -6.67 -18.12 8.03
CA LEU A 56 -6.61 -17.35 6.79
C LEU A 56 -7.01 -18.27 5.64
N VAL A 57 -7.83 -17.77 4.73
CA VAL A 57 -8.06 -18.41 3.44
C VAL A 57 -7.89 -17.38 2.34
N LEU A 58 -7.61 -17.85 1.13
CA LEU A 58 -7.59 -16.98 -0.03
C LEU A 58 -9.00 -16.37 -0.23
N PRO A 59 -9.15 -15.03 -0.30
CA PRO A 59 -10.46 -14.39 -0.36
C PRO A 59 -11.29 -14.73 -1.60
N VAL A 60 -10.62 -14.86 -2.74
CA VAL A 60 -11.23 -15.15 -4.05
C VAL A 60 -10.21 -15.85 -4.94
N LYS A 61 -10.67 -16.75 -5.80
CA LYS A 61 -9.82 -17.45 -6.79
C LYS A 61 -9.94 -16.86 -8.19
N PHE A 62 -8.93 -17.04 -9.05
CA PHE A 62 -9.01 -16.59 -10.45
C PHE A 62 -10.15 -17.27 -11.21
N ALA A 63 -10.52 -18.50 -10.83
CA ALA A 63 -11.65 -19.21 -11.42
C ALA A 63 -13.02 -18.59 -11.09
N GLU A 64 -13.10 -17.74 -10.06
CA GLU A 64 -14.36 -17.17 -9.55
C GLU A 64 -14.63 -15.76 -10.08
N VAL A 65 -13.68 -15.16 -10.80
CA VAL A 65 -13.76 -13.79 -11.31
C VAL A 65 -13.92 -13.75 -12.83
N SER A 66 -14.66 -12.74 -13.29
CA SER A 66 -14.88 -12.40 -14.69
C SER A 66 -13.68 -11.64 -15.23
N TYR A 67 -13.31 -11.91 -16.49
CA TYR A 67 -12.18 -11.27 -17.15
C TYR A 67 -12.49 -9.81 -17.54
N PRO A 68 -11.46 -8.97 -17.68
CA PRO A 68 -11.58 -7.64 -18.26
C PRO A 68 -12.32 -7.67 -19.60
N GLY A 69 -13.35 -6.84 -19.75
CA GLY A 69 -14.18 -6.75 -20.96
C GLY A 69 -15.39 -7.69 -20.99
N THR A 70 -15.51 -8.63 -20.04
CA THR A 70 -16.75 -9.39 -19.84
C THR A 70 -17.64 -8.64 -18.83
N PRO A 71 -18.95 -8.48 -19.09
CA PRO A 71 -19.87 -7.95 -18.09
C PRO A 71 -19.91 -8.88 -16.88
N GLY A 72 -19.17 -8.54 -15.83
CA GLY A 72 -19.33 -9.17 -14.51
C GLY A 72 -20.53 -8.58 -13.78
N PRO A 73 -20.97 -9.20 -12.67
CA PRO A 73 -21.93 -8.54 -11.78
C PRO A 73 -21.34 -7.22 -11.25
N GLY A 74 -22.17 -6.20 -11.09
CA GLY A 74 -21.76 -4.88 -10.59
C GLY A 74 -21.52 -3.85 -11.69
N THR A 75 -20.87 -2.74 -11.33
CA THR A 75 -20.61 -1.62 -12.26
C THR A 75 -19.12 -1.48 -12.54
N ALA A 76 -18.76 -0.74 -13.59
CA ALA A 76 -17.36 -0.46 -13.89
C ALA A 76 -16.60 0.16 -12.69
N ASN A 77 -17.30 1.00 -11.91
CA ASN A 77 -16.76 1.69 -10.75
C ASN A 77 -16.95 0.91 -9.42
N ARG A 78 -17.70 -0.18 -9.42
CA ARG A 78 -17.87 -1.08 -8.27
C ARG A 78 -17.91 -2.53 -8.72
N PRO A 79 -16.78 -3.09 -9.19
CA PRO A 79 -16.71 -4.46 -9.66
C PRO A 79 -17.12 -5.48 -8.59
N ARG A 80 -17.81 -6.53 -9.02
CA ARG A 80 -18.04 -7.74 -8.22
C ARG A 80 -17.59 -8.96 -9.02
N LYS A 81 -16.86 -9.88 -8.40
CA LYS A 81 -16.32 -11.07 -9.09
C LYS A 81 -15.62 -10.69 -10.39
N ALA A 82 -14.68 -9.74 -10.32
CA ALA A 82 -13.97 -9.26 -11.50
C ALA A 82 -12.46 -9.22 -11.28
N LEU A 83 -11.72 -9.47 -12.36
CA LEU A 83 -10.29 -9.23 -12.45
C LEU A 83 -10.04 -7.84 -13.06
N ARG A 84 -9.20 -7.03 -12.42
CA ARG A 84 -8.71 -5.75 -12.93
C ARG A 84 -7.20 -5.72 -12.91
N ILE A 85 -6.58 -5.47 -14.05
CA ILE A 85 -5.13 -5.28 -14.17
C ILE A 85 -4.88 -3.93 -14.83
N VAL A 86 -4.04 -3.08 -14.22
CA VAL A 86 -3.78 -1.71 -14.70
C VAL A 86 -2.30 -1.35 -14.67
N SER A 87 -1.85 -0.57 -15.65
CA SER A 87 -0.46 -0.09 -15.78
C SER A 87 -0.14 1.15 -14.95
N GLY A 88 -1.04 1.56 -14.07
CA GLY A 88 -0.94 2.81 -13.32
C GLY A 88 -1.95 2.83 -12.19
N ASP A 89 -2.42 4.02 -11.85
CA ASP A 89 -3.35 4.19 -10.75
C ASP A 89 -4.77 3.77 -11.14
N ILE A 90 -5.50 3.20 -10.18
CA ILE A 90 -6.93 2.89 -10.32
C ILE A 90 -7.71 3.45 -9.13
N LYS A 91 -8.83 4.10 -9.43
CA LYS A 91 -9.79 4.58 -8.45
C LYS A 91 -11.14 3.94 -8.71
N LEU A 92 -11.71 3.30 -7.68
CA LEU A 92 -13.03 2.69 -7.73
C LEU A 92 -13.86 3.12 -6.51
N ALA A 93 -15.18 3.17 -6.67
CA ALA A 93 -16.10 3.36 -5.55
C ALA A 93 -16.08 2.17 -4.58
N GLY A 94 -15.71 0.97 -5.05
CA GLY A 94 -15.41 -0.17 -4.20
C GLY A 94 -15.23 -1.47 -4.98
N ALA A 95 -15.02 -2.58 -4.30
CA ALA A 95 -14.88 -3.90 -4.93
C ALA A 95 -15.40 -5.02 -4.01
N ILE A 96 -15.96 -6.08 -4.61
CA ILE A 96 -16.46 -7.25 -3.88
C ILE A 96 -15.98 -8.52 -4.57
N ASP A 97 -15.41 -9.47 -3.83
CA ASP A 97 -14.94 -10.77 -4.34
C ASP A 97 -14.10 -10.61 -5.61
N SER A 98 -13.17 -9.64 -5.63
CA SER A 98 -12.48 -9.22 -6.87
C SER A 98 -10.96 -9.26 -6.72
N ILE A 99 -10.27 -9.39 -7.85
CA ILE A 99 -8.81 -9.37 -7.92
C ILE A 99 -8.40 -8.08 -8.63
N ILE A 100 -7.62 -7.23 -7.96
CA ILE A 100 -7.12 -5.96 -8.49
C ILE A 100 -5.60 -5.97 -8.42
N LEU A 101 -4.93 -5.91 -9.58
CA LEU A 101 -3.47 -5.86 -9.70
C LEU A 101 -3.07 -4.56 -10.40
N ALA A 102 -2.30 -3.71 -9.72
CA ALA A 102 -1.92 -2.40 -10.24
C ALA A 102 -0.39 -2.20 -10.21
N ASP A 103 0.18 -1.78 -11.34
CA ASP A 103 1.55 -1.23 -11.42
C ASP A 103 1.60 0.27 -11.02
N GLY A 104 0.70 0.66 -10.11
CA GLY A 104 0.56 2.00 -9.57
C GLY A 104 -0.11 1.95 -8.20
N ASN A 105 -0.97 2.92 -7.92
CA ASN A 105 -1.73 3.02 -6.68
C ASN A 105 -3.17 2.50 -6.83
N VAL A 106 -3.78 2.07 -5.74
CA VAL A 106 -5.18 1.61 -5.71
C VAL A 106 -5.96 2.45 -4.70
N PHE A 107 -7.05 3.08 -5.14
CA PHE A 107 -7.94 3.90 -4.30
C PHE A 107 -9.35 3.32 -4.33
N LEU A 108 -9.89 2.92 -3.17
CA LEU A 108 -11.20 2.28 -3.06
C LEU A 108 -12.08 2.93 -2.00
N GLY A 109 -13.34 3.18 -2.34
CA GLY A 109 -14.36 3.53 -1.34
C GLY A 109 -14.75 2.35 -0.42
N GLY A 110 -14.38 1.13 -0.77
CA GLY A 110 -14.43 -0.03 0.13
C GLY A 110 -14.12 -1.36 -0.57
N CYS A 111 -13.66 -2.38 0.16
CA CYS A 111 -13.35 -3.69 -0.43
C CYS A 111 -13.71 -4.88 0.48
N TYR A 112 -14.32 -5.92 -0.09
CA TYR A 112 -14.77 -7.09 0.66
C TYR A 112 -14.40 -8.36 -0.09
N GLY A 113 -13.73 -9.31 0.55
CA GLY A 113 -13.35 -10.58 -0.09
C GLY A 113 -12.37 -10.40 -1.26
N CYS A 114 -11.59 -9.32 -1.27
CA CYS A 114 -10.76 -8.96 -2.42
C CYS A 114 -9.31 -9.39 -2.27
N ILE A 115 -8.64 -9.64 -3.40
CA ILE A 115 -7.18 -9.64 -3.51
C ILE A 115 -6.77 -8.33 -4.17
N ILE A 116 -5.93 -7.55 -3.51
CA ILE A 116 -5.42 -6.27 -4.00
C ILE A 116 -3.90 -6.32 -3.95
N PHE A 117 -3.26 -6.13 -5.10
CA PHE A 117 -1.82 -5.92 -5.20
C PHE A 117 -1.55 -4.57 -5.85
N ALA A 118 -0.75 -3.73 -5.21
CA ALA A 118 -0.30 -2.47 -5.78
C ALA A 118 1.22 -2.34 -5.64
N ARG A 119 1.90 -1.94 -6.72
CA ARG A 119 3.31 -1.52 -6.61
C ARG A 119 3.44 -0.33 -5.66
N GLY A 120 2.54 0.64 -5.77
CA GLY A 120 2.54 1.87 -5.00
C GLY A 120 1.89 1.73 -3.63
N ALA A 121 0.94 2.62 -3.36
CA ALA A 121 0.11 2.64 -2.18
C ALA A 121 -1.29 2.07 -2.45
N VAL A 122 -1.96 1.64 -1.38
CA VAL A 122 -3.37 1.26 -1.36
C VAL A 122 -4.08 2.13 -0.33
N ASP A 123 -5.15 2.80 -0.75
CA ASP A 123 -6.00 3.63 0.11
C ASP A 123 -7.45 3.14 0.02
N VAL A 124 -8.00 2.76 1.16
CA VAL A 124 -9.32 2.13 1.26
C VAL A 124 -10.10 2.70 2.44
N VAL A 125 -11.30 3.21 2.20
CA VAL A 125 -12.15 3.73 3.31
C VAL A 125 -12.51 2.63 4.31
N GLY A 126 -12.80 1.41 3.85
CA GLY A 126 -12.86 0.24 4.73
C GLY A 126 -13.11 -1.09 4.02
N GLY A 127 -13.03 -2.18 4.76
CA GLY A 127 -13.17 -3.51 4.19
C GLY A 127 -13.19 -4.67 5.17
N GLN A 128 -13.24 -5.89 4.63
CA GLN A 128 -13.13 -7.13 5.41
C GLN A 128 -12.75 -8.31 4.52
N GLY A 129 -11.95 -9.23 5.09
CA GLY A 129 -11.60 -10.50 4.47
C GLY A 129 -10.77 -10.30 3.20
N ASN A 130 -9.87 -9.32 3.22
CA ASN A 130 -9.07 -8.95 2.06
C ASN A 130 -7.63 -9.44 2.18
N LEU A 131 -7.01 -9.75 1.06
CA LEU A 131 -5.55 -9.84 0.93
C LEU A 131 -5.08 -8.56 0.25
N ILE A 132 -4.45 -7.65 1.00
CA ILE A 132 -3.92 -6.38 0.46
C ILE A 132 -2.41 -6.36 0.58
N ILE A 133 -1.73 -6.20 -0.55
CA ILE A 133 -0.27 -6.10 -0.63
C ILE A 133 0.07 -4.79 -1.34
N ALA A 134 0.73 -3.89 -0.63
CA ALA A 134 1.23 -2.64 -1.17
C ALA A 134 2.76 -2.59 -1.09
N GLY A 135 3.43 -2.14 -2.15
CA GLY A 135 4.88 -1.96 -2.13
C GLY A 135 5.35 -0.89 -1.15
N HIS A 136 4.49 0.10 -0.86
CA HIS A 136 4.85 1.25 -0.03
C HIS A 136 3.94 1.38 1.18
N PHE A 137 2.69 1.79 0.94
CA PHE A 137 1.80 2.26 1.99
C PHE A 137 0.42 1.65 1.88
N ILE A 138 -0.17 1.35 3.04
CA ILE A 138 -1.60 1.07 3.14
C ILE A 138 -2.20 2.14 4.04
N ASP A 139 -3.20 2.86 3.53
CA ASP A 139 -4.11 3.68 4.33
C ASP A 139 -5.48 3.02 4.35
N MET A 140 -6.03 2.78 5.53
CA MET A 140 -7.30 2.09 5.66
C MET A 140 -8.16 2.66 6.78
N GLY A 141 -9.35 3.15 6.44
CA GLY A 141 -10.26 3.71 7.45
C GLY A 141 -10.78 2.65 8.42
N GLY A 142 -10.99 1.40 7.97
CA GLY A 142 -11.23 0.29 8.87
C GLY A 142 -11.27 -1.07 8.21
N ASP A 143 -10.74 -2.08 8.88
CA ASP A 143 -10.76 -3.47 8.45
C ASP A 143 -11.42 -4.36 9.52
N GLY A 144 -12.25 -5.28 9.05
CA GLY A 144 -12.98 -6.22 9.90
C GLY A 144 -14.37 -5.74 10.33
N ASP A 145 -15.10 -6.60 11.03
CA ASP A 145 -16.56 -6.45 11.17
C ASP A 145 -16.99 -5.19 11.93
N ARG A 146 -17.80 -4.37 11.24
CA ARG A 146 -18.87 -3.58 11.87
C ARG A 146 -20.21 -4.32 11.84
N HIS A 147 -20.35 -5.39 11.04
CA HIS A 147 -21.61 -6.13 10.89
C HIS A 147 -21.56 -7.48 11.60
N PRO A 148 -22.62 -7.89 12.32
CA PRO A 148 -22.70 -9.20 13.00
C PRO A 148 -22.95 -10.37 12.02
N GLU A 149 -22.72 -10.19 10.71
CA GLU A 149 -22.99 -11.22 9.70
C GLU A 149 -21.91 -12.31 9.68
N GLY A 150 -21.95 -13.14 10.73
CA GLY A 150 -21.43 -14.49 10.75
C GLY A 150 -20.02 -14.63 11.32
N PRO A 151 -19.78 -15.50 12.32
CA PRO A 151 -18.46 -15.74 12.94
C PRO A 151 -17.40 -16.37 12.01
N ASN A 152 -17.68 -16.49 10.71
CA ASN A 152 -16.90 -17.30 9.76
C ASN A 152 -16.30 -16.52 8.58
N ARG A 153 -16.40 -15.18 8.54
CA ARG A 153 -15.72 -14.44 7.49
C ARG A 153 -14.20 -14.52 7.67
N PRO A 154 -13.45 -14.79 6.58
CA PRO A 154 -12.00 -14.91 6.67
C PRO A 154 -11.36 -13.63 7.17
N ARG A 155 -10.24 -13.78 7.87
CA ARG A 155 -9.43 -12.64 8.31
C ARG A 155 -8.80 -11.95 7.11
N SER A 156 -8.61 -10.64 7.21
CA SER A 156 -7.79 -9.92 6.25
C SER A 156 -6.30 -10.11 6.55
N LEU A 157 -5.49 -10.08 5.49
CA LEU A 157 -4.04 -9.98 5.54
C LEU A 157 -3.61 -8.69 4.83
N LEU A 158 -3.03 -7.76 5.58
CA LEU A 158 -2.58 -6.46 5.09
C LEU A 158 -1.06 -6.38 5.19
N MET A 159 -0.38 -6.18 4.05
CA MET A 159 1.08 -6.18 3.96
C MET A 159 1.58 -4.94 3.22
N ALA A 160 2.32 -4.07 3.92
CA ALA A 160 2.89 -2.87 3.35
C ALA A 160 4.42 -2.91 3.35
N GLY A 161 5.06 -2.52 2.26
CA GLY A 161 6.53 -2.53 2.18
C GLY A 161 7.21 -1.46 3.02
N SER A 162 6.49 -0.40 3.41
CA SER A 162 7.00 0.68 4.28
C SER A 162 6.17 0.89 5.53
N CYS A 163 4.98 1.46 5.38
CA CYS A 163 4.14 1.87 6.50
C CYS A 163 2.69 1.46 6.28
N LEU A 164 1.94 1.34 7.37
CA LEU A 164 0.51 1.04 7.33
C LEU A 164 -0.21 1.94 8.33
N SER A 165 -1.36 2.48 7.95
CA SER A 165 -2.23 3.34 8.74
C SER A 165 -3.62 2.74 8.73
N ILE A 166 -4.17 2.40 9.89
CA ILE A 166 -5.51 1.84 10.02
C ILE A 166 -6.29 2.54 11.13
N SER A 167 -7.47 3.10 10.87
CA SER A 167 -8.25 3.71 11.96
C SER A 167 -8.92 2.66 12.87
N ASN A 168 -9.33 1.51 12.33
CA ASN A 168 -9.88 0.40 13.11
C ASN A 168 -9.50 -0.95 12.49
N SER A 169 -8.86 -1.84 13.25
CA SER A 169 -8.39 -3.14 12.78
C SER A 169 -9.00 -4.25 13.63
N ARG A 170 -9.79 -5.13 13.01
CA ARG A 170 -10.48 -6.23 13.69
C ARG A 170 -10.28 -7.56 13.00
N ASN A 171 -9.77 -8.56 13.73
CA ASN A 171 -9.46 -9.88 13.18
C ASN A 171 -8.58 -9.78 11.91
N THR A 172 -7.57 -8.92 11.96
CA THR A 172 -6.68 -8.61 10.83
C THR A 172 -5.28 -9.08 11.15
N ILE A 173 -4.55 -9.56 10.14
CA ILE A 173 -3.11 -9.76 10.23
C ILE A 173 -2.42 -8.64 9.46
N CYS A 174 -1.56 -7.88 10.15
CA CYS A 174 -0.83 -6.75 9.61
C CYS A 174 0.66 -7.07 9.54
N HIS A 175 1.30 -6.70 8.44
CA HIS A 175 2.75 -6.74 8.29
C HIS A 175 3.25 -5.45 7.65
N THR A 176 4.33 -4.90 8.21
CA THR A 176 5.00 -3.74 7.64
C THR A 176 6.45 -3.66 8.09
N ARG A 177 7.33 -3.12 7.24
CA ARG A 177 8.77 -3.07 7.53
C ARG A 177 9.20 -1.96 8.47
N LEU A 178 8.49 -0.84 8.49
CA LEU A 178 8.91 0.32 9.28
C LEU A 178 7.97 0.57 10.43
N GLN A 179 6.68 0.79 10.12
CA GLN A 179 5.73 1.19 11.12
C GLN A 179 4.30 0.86 10.71
N SER A 180 3.52 0.43 11.69
CA SER A 180 2.08 0.42 11.64
C SER A 180 1.57 1.55 12.54
N ASP A 181 0.52 2.26 12.16
CA ASP A 181 -0.22 3.21 13.01
C ASP A 181 -1.67 2.73 13.04
N VAL A 182 -2.13 2.24 14.19
CA VAL A 182 -3.48 1.69 14.32
C VAL A 182 -4.21 2.34 15.48
N SER A 183 -5.30 3.04 15.19
CA SER A 183 -6.00 3.80 16.24
C SER A 183 -6.78 2.88 17.19
N HIS A 184 -7.46 1.85 16.66
CA HIS A 184 -8.21 0.85 17.43
C HIS A 184 -7.87 -0.55 16.94
N VAL A 185 -7.58 -1.47 17.88
CA VAL A 185 -7.27 -2.87 17.58
C VAL A 185 -8.26 -3.80 18.29
N ASP A 186 -8.62 -4.90 17.63
CA ASP A 186 -9.33 -6.02 18.23
C ASP A 186 -8.92 -7.31 17.51
N LYS A 187 -8.38 -8.28 18.24
CA LYS A 187 -7.90 -9.58 17.71
C LYS A 187 -6.96 -9.45 16.52
N THR A 188 -6.20 -8.36 16.47
CA THR A 188 -5.26 -8.06 15.40
C THR A 188 -3.89 -8.67 15.70
N VAL A 189 -3.26 -9.25 14.68
CA VAL A 189 -1.92 -9.81 14.77
C VAL A 189 -0.96 -8.95 13.97
N PHE A 190 0.11 -8.49 14.60
CA PHE A 190 1.20 -7.77 13.94
C PHE A 190 2.36 -8.72 13.70
N LEU A 191 2.54 -9.13 12.44
CA LEU A 191 3.62 -10.00 12.01
C LEU A 191 4.83 -9.17 11.57
N ASN A 192 6.00 -9.38 12.18
CA ASN A 192 7.27 -8.72 11.85
C ASN A 192 7.18 -7.20 11.71
N THR A 193 6.38 -6.56 12.56
CA THR A 193 6.17 -5.12 12.52
C THR A 193 6.97 -4.44 13.63
N PRO A 194 8.07 -3.73 13.33
CA PRO A 194 9.01 -3.26 14.34
C PRO A 194 8.50 -2.09 15.19
N HIS A 195 7.52 -1.33 14.69
CA HIS A 195 6.93 -0.21 15.41
C HIS A 195 5.41 -0.23 15.31
N VAL A 196 4.75 -0.44 16.45
CA VAL A 196 3.29 -0.32 16.56
C VAL A 196 2.97 0.63 17.73
N PRO A 197 2.78 1.95 17.47
CA PRO A 197 2.17 2.86 18.42
C PRO A 197 0.67 2.54 18.50
N TYR A 198 0.15 2.41 19.71
CA TYR A 198 -1.28 2.17 19.96
C TYR A 198 -1.87 3.35 20.71
N TYR A 199 -3.07 3.75 20.30
CA TYR A 199 -3.79 4.85 20.93
C TYR A 199 -4.94 4.36 21.82
N HIS A 200 -5.70 3.30 21.49
CA HIS A 200 -6.79 2.78 22.34
C HIS A 200 -7.09 1.25 22.20
N ASP A 201 -7.16 0.56 23.35
CA ASP A 201 -7.79 -0.73 23.77
C ASP A 201 -7.59 -2.10 23.02
N ARG A 202 -7.74 -3.17 23.85
CA ARG A 202 -7.93 -4.67 23.77
C ARG A 202 -7.39 -5.62 22.66
N ASP A 203 -6.82 -6.72 23.14
CA ASP A 203 -6.54 -8.01 22.47
C ASP A 203 -5.78 -7.93 21.13
N TYR A 204 -4.47 -7.72 21.18
CA TYR A 204 -3.59 -7.89 20.03
C TYR A 204 -2.49 -8.92 20.31
N SER A 205 -1.86 -9.40 19.25
CA SER A 205 -0.66 -10.24 19.34
C SER A 205 0.42 -9.70 18.42
N ALA A 206 1.64 -9.51 18.94
CA ALA A 206 2.81 -9.22 18.11
C ALA A 206 3.62 -10.50 17.92
N ILE A 207 3.87 -10.86 16.68
CA ILE A 207 4.64 -12.05 16.30
C ILE A 207 5.87 -11.58 15.53
N TYR A 208 7.05 -11.88 16.07
CA TYR A 208 8.32 -11.70 15.38
C TYR A 208 8.85 -13.07 14.98
N ASP A 209 8.95 -13.30 13.68
CA ASP A 209 9.50 -14.49 13.04
C ASP A 209 10.48 -14.06 11.94
N HIS A 210 11.78 -14.09 12.26
CA HIS A 210 12.83 -13.65 11.33
C HIS A 210 12.99 -14.54 10.07
N SER A 211 12.31 -15.70 10.01
CA SER A 211 12.26 -16.52 8.81
C SER A 211 11.31 -15.93 7.75
N PHE A 212 10.29 -15.19 8.18
CA PHE A 212 9.33 -14.54 7.29
C PHE A 212 9.90 -13.24 6.70
N ARG A 213 10.31 -13.31 5.43
CA ARG A 213 11.04 -12.26 4.71
C ARG A 213 10.35 -11.88 3.40
N PHE A 214 9.24 -11.14 3.49
CA PHE A 214 8.47 -10.76 2.30
C PHE A 214 9.10 -9.61 1.50
N PHE A 215 9.67 -8.60 2.17
CA PHE A 215 10.17 -7.36 1.54
C PHE A 215 11.69 -7.14 1.60
N ASP A 216 12.50 -8.14 1.96
CA ASP A 216 13.89 -7.93 2.43
C ASP A 216 14.86 -7.19 1.48
N ASN A 217 14.63 -7.19 0.15
CA ASN A 217 15.47 -6.46 -0.83
C ASN A 217 14.85 -5.17 -1.35
N TYR A 218 13.70 -4.76 -0.84
CA TYR A 218 13.15 -3.47 -1.22
C TYR A 218 13.99 -2.37 -0.55
N LYS A 219 14.82 -1.65 -1.31
CA LYS A 219 15.69 -0.62 -0.72
C LYS A 219 14.83 0.55 -0.28
N LEU A 220 14.49 0.58 1.00
CA LEU A 220 13.75 1.68 1.59
C LEU A 220 14.70 2.85 1.75
N LEU A 221 14.48 3.86 0.93
CA LEU A 221 15.35 5.02 0.82
C LEU A 221 15.07 5.98 1.98
N SER A 222 15.72 5.68 3.11
CA SER A 222 15.76 6.44 4.37
C SER A 222 14.59 6.21 5.35
N SER A 223 14.93 5.63 6.50
CA SER A 223 14.10 5.52 7.71
C SER A 223 14.66 6.37 8.87
N GLN A 224 15.38 7.46 8.57
CA GLN A 224 15.98 8.27 9.63
C GLN A 224 14.94 9.14 10.35
N ARG A 225 15.00 9.11 11.69
CA ARG A 225 14.22 9.94 12.64
C ARG A 225 14.51 11.45 12.56
N SER A 226 15.29 11.93 11.59
CA SER A 226 15.65 13.33 11.47
C SER A 226 14.53 14.16 10.84
N LYS A 227 14.34 15.41 11.29
CA LYS A 227 13.51 16.44 10.63
C LYS A 227 13.95 16.76 9.19
N ARG A 228 15.05 16.15 8.72
CA ARG A 228 15.60 16.28 7.38
C ARG A 228 15.52 14.91 6.73
N PHE A 229 14.92 14.86 5.55
CA PHE A 229 14.69 13.63 4.80
C PHE A 229 15.68 13.60 3.63
N TRP A 230 16.40 12.49 3.50
CA TRP A 230 17.23 12.27 2.33
C TRP A 230 16.36 11.59 1.29
N VAL A 231 15.96 12.35 0.27
CA VAL A 231 15.30 11.74 -0.87
C VAL A 231 16.37 11.50 -1.91
N PRO A 232 16.67 10.25 -2.27
CA PRO A 232 17.61 9.96 -3.35
C PRO A 232 16.91 10.14 -4.69
N LEU A 233 16.19 11.26 -4.84
CA LEU A 233 15.73 11.76 -6.15
C LEU A 233 16.97 12.16 -6.97
N HIS A 234 18.05 12.58 -6.27
CA HIS A 234 19.40 12.81 -6.75
C HIS A 234 20.37 12.73 -5.55
N GLN A 235 21.62 12.32 -5.72
CA GLN A 235 22.59 12.22 -4.61
C GLN A 235 22.83 13.56 -3.87
N ASP A 236 22.43 14.67 -4.49
CA ASP A 236 22.62 16.04 -4.01
C ASP A 236 21.33 16.71 -3.49
N LEU A 237 20.19 16.01 -3.50
CA LEU A 237 18.91 16.55 -3.06
C LEU A 237 18.59 16.12 -1.62
N LEU A 238 18.39 17.12 -0.76
CA LEU A 238 17.92 16.95 0.60
C LEU A 238 16.52 17.54 0.70
N MET A 239 15.50 16.74 0.98
CA MET A 239 14.21 17.31 1.38
C MET A 239 14.32 17.77 2.83
N VAL A 240 14.19 19.07 3.05
CA VAL A 240 14.45 19.67 4.36
C VAL A 240 13.19 19.79 5.18
N LYS A 241 12.04 19.92 4.53
CA LYS A 241 10.77 20.17 5.22
C LYS A 241 9.59 19.75 4.36
N ALA A 242 8.57 19.22 5.01
CA ALA A 242 7.26 19.01 4.42
C ALA A 242 6.24 19.73 5.33
N GLU A 243 5.46 20.64 4.77
CA GLU A 243 4.45 21.40 5.49
C GLU A 243 3.10 21.30 4.81
N TRP A 244 2.04 21.23 5.62
CA TRP A 244 0.69 21.34 5.12
C TRP A 244 0.34 22.81 4.95
N THR A 245 -0.12 23.21 3.77
CA THR A 245 -0.69 24.55 3.58
C THR A 245 -2.01 24.67 4.34
N PRO A 246 -2.37 25.87 4.84
CA PRO A 246 -3.66 26.11 5.47
C PRO A 246 -4.83 25.78 4.52
N GLU A 247 -5.99 25.50 5.10
CA GLU A 247 -7.25 25.31 4.36
C GLU A 247 -7.61 26.55 3.52
N PRO A 248 -8.38 26.40 2.40
CA PRO A 248 -9.25 25.27 2.03
C PRO A 248 -8.62 24.20 1.12
N LYS A 249 -7.37 24.39 0.66
CA LYS A 249 -6.67 23.44 -0.20
C LYS A 249 -5.48 22.91 0.58
N ARG A 250 -5.68 21.90 1.44
CA ARG A 250 -4.57 21.19 2.10
C ARG A 250 -3.63 20.66 1.01
N MET A 251 -2.53 21.34 0.77
CA MET A 251 -1.46 20.94 -0.14
C MET A 251 -0.23 20.59 0.69
N LEU A 252 0.60 19.69 0.15
CA LEU A 252 1.91 19.44 0.73
C LEU A 252 2.90 20.39 0.07
N GLN A 253 3.38 21.36 0.83
CA GLN A 253 4.51 22.18 0.45
C GLN A 253 5.80 21.46 0.84
N LEU A 254 6.67 21.23 -0.14
CA LEU A 254 7.94 20.57 0.06
C LEU A 254 9.07 21.56 -0.13
N HIS A 255 9.92 21.66 0.90
CA HIS A 255 11.11 22.49 0.84
C HIS A 255 12.30 21.58 0.59
N PHE A 256 12.92 21.75 -0.58
CA PHE A 256 14.12 21.02 -0.96
C PHE A 256 15.34 21.91 -0.80
N LYS A 257 16.42 21.36 -0.22
CA LYS A 257 17.73 21.99 -0.22
C LYS A 257 18.64 21.20 -1.13
N TYR A 258 19.25 21.91 -2.06
CA TYR A 258 20.21 21.33 -2.97
C TYR A 258 21.62 21.48 -2.39
N ARG A 259 22.38 20.39 -2.36
CA ARG A 259 23.78 20.39 -1.94
C ARG A 259 24.71 20.72 -3.12
N GLY A 260 24.41 21.79 -3.84
CA GLY A 260 25.27 22.35 -4.89
C GLY A 260 26.27 23.38 -4.37
N LYS A 261 27.10 23.94 -5.27
CA LYS A 261 27.94 25.11 -5.00
C LYS A 261 27.05 26.31 -4.66
N GLY A 262 26.75 26.52 -3.37
CA GLY A 262 26.02 27.71 -2.90
C GLY A 262 24.95 27.52 -1.82
N ASN A 263 24.72 26.32 -1.25
CA ASN A 263 23.71 26.14 -0.20
C ASN A 263 22.30 26.66 -0.57
N VAL A 264 21.94 26.62 -1.85
CA VAL A 264 20.66 27.15 -2.35
C VAL A 264 19.52 26.25 -1.88
N THR A 265 18.52 26.87 -1.25
CA THR A 265 17.26 26.23 -0.88
C THR A 265 16.22 26.64 -1.93
N ARG A 266 15.47 25.67 -2.45
CA ARG A 266 14.37 25.90 -3.40
C ARG A 266 13.07 25.37 -2.79
N GLU A 267 11.98 26.05 -3.10
CA GLU A 267 10.66 25.64 -2.65
C GLU A 267 9.91 25.02 -3.82
N ALA A 268 9.25 23.89 -3.55
CA ALA A 268 8.39 23.24 -4.50
C ALA A 268 7.02 23.04 -3.87
N ILE A 269 5.99 23.57 -4.51
CA ILE A 269 4.60 23.32 -4.12
C ILE A 269 4.09 22.21 -5.01
N ILE A 270 3.60 21.14 -4.41
CA ILE A 270 3.11 19.99 -5.17
C ILE A 270 1.72 19.56 -4.71
N ARG A 271 0.92 19.14 -5.67
CA ARG A 271 -0.38 18.50 -5.45
C ARG A 271 -0.27 17.03 -5.82
N GLN A 272 -1.05 16.19 -5.14
CA GLN A 272 -1.15 14.80 -5.53
C GLN A 272 -1.66 14.70 -6.97
N GLY A 273 -0.98 13.88 -7.76
CA GLY A 273 -1.23 13.71 -9.18
C GLY A 273 -0.32 14.55 -10.08
N ASP A 274 0.29 15.63 -9.56
CA ASP A 274 1.10 16.57 -10.33
C ASP A 274 2.59 16.22 -10.33
N TYR A 275 3.28 16.65 -11.40
CA TYR A 275 4.74 16.65 -11.46
C TYR A 275 5.33 17.73 -10.56
N VAL A 276 6.56 17.51 -10.09
CA VAL A 276 7.24 18.49 -9.24
C VAL A 276 7.60 19.75 -10.03
N LYS A 277 7.14 20.89 -9.51
CA LYS A 277 7.37 22.23 -10.06
C LYS A 277 8.07 23.11 -9.03
N ASP A 278 8.83 24.09 -9.50
CA ASP A 278 9.44 25.14 -8.69
C ASP A 278 8.41 26.20 -8.25
N GLU A 279 8.87 27.19 -7.49
CA GLU A 279 8.04 28.30 -7.01
C GLU A 279 7.43 29.17 -8.12
N LYS A 280 7.97 29.10 -9.35
CA LYS A 280 7.47 29.79 -10.54
C LYS A 280 6.51 28.93 -11.37
N GLY A 281 6.21 27.72 -10.90
CA GLY A 281 5.35 26.76 -11.60
C GLY A 281 6.03 26.07 -12.78
N GLN A 282 7.34 26.23 -12.96
CA GLN A 282 8.11 25.54 -13.99
C GLN A 282 8.55 24.16 -13.50
N PRO A 283 8.74 23.16 -14.38
CA PRO A 283 9.27 21.87 -13.97
C PRO A 283 10.59 22.03 -13.22
N ALA A 284 10.70 21.48 -12.01
CA ALA A 284 11.95 21.51 -11.24
C ALA A 284 12.96 20.58 -11.95
N PRO A 285 14.04 21.09 -12.58
CA PRO A 285 14.90 20.29 -13.46
C PRO A 285 15.51 19.07 -12.74
N GLU A 286 15.91 19.25 -11.49
CA GLU A 286 16.48 18.22 -10.63
C GLU A 286 15.46 17.11 -10.24
N LEU A 287 14.17 17.40 -10.35
CA LEU A 287 13.06 16.48 -10.08
C LEU A 287 12.25 16.17 -11.35
N ALA A 288 12.84 16.39 -12.52
CA ALA A 288 12.16 16.16 -13.80
C ALA A 288 11.66 14.71 -13.91
N GLY A 289 10.37 14.58 -14.23
CA GLY A 289 9.66 13.32 -14.38
C GLY A 289 9.15 12.70 -13.07
N TRP A 290 9.50 13.26 -11.90
CA TRP A 290 8.92 12.83 -10.63
C TRP A 290 7.54 13.43 -10.42
N ARG A 291 6.62 12.61 -9.92
CA ARG A 291 5.23 12.97 -9.64
C ARG A 291 4.85 12.55 -8.24
N LEU A 292 4.15 13.40 -7.49
CA LEU A 292 3.55 13.00 -6.20
C LEU A 292 2.34 12.13 -6.49
N SER A 293 2.53 10.81 -6.51
CA SER A 293 1.47 9.87 -6.89
C SER A 293 0.51 9.54 -5.75
N PHE A 294 0.98 9.62 -4.50
CA PHE A 294 0.16 9.36 -3.33
C PHE A 294 0.50 10.34 -2.21
N LEU A 295 -0.53 10.83 -1.53
CA LEU A 295 -0.41 11.70 -0.37
C LEU A 295 -1.49 11.33 0.66
N SER A 296 -1.07 11.02 1.89
CA SER A 296 -1.93 10.94 3.07
C SER A 296 -1.42 11.89 4.15
N GLU A 297 -2.09 11.95 5.30
CA GLU A 297 -1.67 12.80 6.41
C GLU A 297 -0.25 12.49 6.91
N ALA A 298 0.16 11.22 6.81
CA ALA A 298 1.42 10.72 7.35
C ALA A 298 2.40 10.20 6.29
N TYR A 299 2.06 10.25 5.01
CA TYR A 299 2.86 9.61 3.97
C TYR A 299 2.79 10.34 2.63
N ALA A 300 3.91 10.38 1.91
CA ALA A 300 3.95 10.79 0.52
C ALA A 300 4.77 9.80 -0.30
N LEU A 301 4.29 9.53 -1.51
CA LEU A 301 4.95 8.68 -2.50
C LEU A 301 5.16 9.46 -3.79
N PHE A 302 6.41 9.47 -4.25
CA PHE A 302 6.85 10.00 -5.51
C PHE A 302 7.15 8.85 -6.45
N THR A 303 6.73 8.99 -7.70
CA THR A 303 6.97 8.01 -8.75
C THR A 303 7.65 8.67 -9.95
N LYS A 304 8.58 7.95 -10.58
CA LYS A 304 9.18 8.29 -11.88
C LYS A 304 9.33 7.01 -12.70
N GLY A 305 8.33 6.74 -13.54
CA GLY A 305 8.25 5.46 -14.25
C GLY A 305 8.18 4.28 -13.27
N GLN A 306 9.26 3.51 -13.20
CA GLN A 306 9.38 2.34 -12.31
C GLN A 306 10.09 2.61 -10.98
N GLU A 307 10.62 3.83 -10.81
CA GLU A 307 11.30 4.26 -9.59
C GLU A 307 10.29 4.89 -8.63
N ASP A 308 10.51 4.62 -7.34
CA ASP A 308 9.71 5.13 -6.25
C ASP A 308 10.59 5.78 -5.19
N ALA A 309 10.11 6.89 -4.65
CA ALA A 309 10.68 7.53 -3.49
C ALA A 309 9.57 7.88 -2.52
N ALA A 310 9.67 7.41 -1.29
CA ALA A 310 8.59 7.56 -0.32
C ALA A 310 9.11 8.08 1.00
N PHE A 311 8.27 8.84 1.70
CA PHE A 311 8.64 9.38 3.00
C PHE A 311 7.43 9.52 3.91
N ARG A 312 7.73 9.41 5.20
CA ARG A 312 6.76 9.67 6.26
C ARG A 312 6.70 11.17 6.52
N ILE A 313 5.49 11.72 6.53
CA ILE A 313 5.24 13.09 6.94
C ILE A 313 5.07 13.09 8.47
N PRO A 314 5.86 13.86 9.24
CA PRO A 314 5.63 14.01 10.66
C PRO A 314 4.26 14.61 10.89
N LEU A 315 3.41 13.92 11.64
CA LEU A 315 2.13 14.49 12.04
C LEU A 315 2.39 15.73 12.90
N PRO A 316 1.60 16.81 12.72
CA PRO A 316 1.67 17.95 13.61
C PRO A 316 1.42 17.48 15.04
N LYS A 317 2.24 17.95 15.99
CA LYS A 317 1.97 17.69 17.41
C LYS A 317 0.60 18.28 17.72
N LYS A 318 -0.35 17.45 18.16
CA LYS A 318 -1.60 17.93 18.76
C LYS A 318 -1.19 18.84 19.93
N LYS A 319 -1.56 20.12 19.84
CA LYS A 319 -1.37 21.08 20.94
C LYS A 319 -2.39 20.80 22.02
#